data_AF-A0A7X9JFG4-F1
#
_entry.id   AF-A0A7X9JFG4-F1
#
_cell.length_a   1.000
_cell.length_b   1.000
_cell.length_c   1.000
_cell.angle_alpha   90.00
_cell.angle_beta   90.00
_cell.angle_gamma   90.00
#
_symmetry.space_group_name_H-M   'P 1'
#
loop_
_entity.id
_entity.type
_entity.pdbx_description
1 polymer ?
#
loop_
_entity_poly.entity_id
_entity_poly.type
_entity_poly.pdbx_seq_one_letter_code
_entity_poly.pdbx_strand_id
1 'polypeptide(L)' 'MAYTPELNVSASATLRRLAWALGKPMTKTLNAIFLKLPTLIDQQKVCEMCKDRSACDICGFNGNEAA' A
#
# COMPACT_ATOMS: atom_id res chain seq x y z
N MET A 1 -6.38 11.86 8.60
CA MET A 1 -7.55 11.19 7.99
C MET A 1 -7.05 10.40 6.80
N ALA A 2 -7.26 9.08 6.75
CA ALA A 2 -6.84 8.30 5.59
C ALA A 2 -7.78 8.61 4.41
N TYR A 3 -7.28 9.34 3.41
CA TYR A 3 -8.02 9.57 2.17
C TYR A 3 -8.25 8.22 1.48
N THR A 4 -9.47 7.96 1.00
CA THR A 4 -9.73 6.76 0.18
C THR A 4 -9.13 7.03 -1.20
N PRO A 5 -8.10 6.28 -1.63
CA PRO A 5 -7.50 6.53 -2.93
C PRO A 5 -8.52 6.27 -4.04
N GLU A 6 -8.73 7.28 -4.89
CA GLU A 6 -9.54 7.12 -6.10
C GLU A 6 -8.75 6.30 -7.13
N LEU A 7 -9.33 5.17 -7.54
CA LEU A 7 -8.76 4.29 -8.54
C LEU A 7 -9.43 4.53 -9.89
N ASN A 8 -8.64 4.69 -10.95
CA ASN A 8 -9.19 4.67 -12.30
C ASN A 8 -9.79 3.30 -12.64
N VAL A 9 -10.53 3.22 -13.75
CA VAL A 9 -11.24 2.01 -14.18
C VAL A 9 -10.31 0.80 -14.32
N SER A 10 -9.11 1.01 -14.88
CA SER A 10 -8.12 -0.05 -15.09
C SER A 10 -7.58 -0.60 -13.77
N ALA A 11 -7.13 0.29 -12.87
CA ALA A 11 -6.64 -0.08 -11.54
C ALA A 11 -7.72 -0.79 -10.71
N SER A 12 -8.97 -0.31 -10.78
CA SER A 12 -10.12 -0.93 -10.12
C SER A 12 -10.38 -2.35 -10.63
N ALA A 13 -10.31 -2.57 -11.95
CA ALA A 13 -10.48 -3.90 -12.55
C ALA A 13 -9.37 -4.87 -12.12
N THR A 14 -8.12 -4.40 -12.07
CA THR A 14 -6.97 -5.19 -11.60
C THR A 14 -7.13 -5.57 -10.12
N LEU A 15 -7.44 -4.62 -9.25
CA LEU A 15 -7.64 -4.87 -7.83
C LEU A 15 -8.78 -5.87 -7.57
N ARG A 16 -9.87 -5.78 -8.34
CA ARG A 16 -11.00 -6.73 -8.23
C ARG A 16 -10.61 -8.16 -8.60
N ARG A 17 -9.81 -8.34 -9.65
CA ARG A 17 -9.33 -9.67 -10.05
C ARG A 17 -8.39 -10.27 -9.00
N LEU A 18 -7.50 -9.46 -8.43
CA LEU A 18 -6.66 -9.88 -7.31
C LEU A 18 -7.49 -10.25 -6.08
N ALA A 19 -8.52 -9.46 -5.78
CA ALA A 19 -9.45 -9.71 -4.68
C ALA A 19 -10.16 -11.07 -4.83
N TRP A 20 -10.63 -11.39 -6.02
CA TRP A 20 -11.21 -12.71 -6.32
C TRP A 20 -10.19 -13.84 -6.20
N ALA A 21 -9.00 -13.69 -6.77
CA ALA A 21 -7.94 -14.70 -6.70
C ALA A 21 -7.52 -15.03 -5.25
N LEU A 22 -7.55 -14.02 -4.37
CA LEU A 22 -7.18 -14.16 -2.96
C LEU A 22 -8.37 -14.49 -2.04
N GLY A 23 -9.60 -14.53 -2.57
CA GLY A 23 -10.82 -14.73 -1.78
C GLY A 23 -11.05 -13.65 -0.71
N LYS A 24 -10.69 -12.38 -0.99
CA LYS A 24 -10.77 -11.27 -0.04
C LYS A 24 -11.54 -10.08 -0.62
N PRO A 25 -12.15 -9.20 0.22
CA PRO A 25 -12.69 -7.93 -0.25
C PRO A 25 -11.60 -7.02 -0.83
N MET A 26 -11.94 -6.19 -1.82
CA MET A 26 -10.99 -5.27 -2.48
C MET A 26 -10.23 -4.38 -1.51
N THR A 27 -10.87 -3.89 -0.43
CA THR A 27 -10.24 -3.07 0.60
C THR A 27 -9.14 -3.81 1.36
N LYS A 28 -9.39 -5.08 1.73
CA LYS A 28 -8.41 -5.94 2.40
C LYS A 28 -7.29 -6.34 1.47
N THR A 29 -7.59 -6.58 0.20
CA THR A 29 -6.57 -6.84 -0.83
C THR A 29 -5.68 -5.62 -1.06
N LEU A 30 -6.26 -4.42 -1.12
CA LEU A 30 -5.50 -3.19 -1.28
C LEU A 30 -4.55 -2.95 -0.08
N ASN A 31 -5.05 -3.17 1.14
CA ASN A 31 -4.21 -3.10 2.34
C ASN A 31 -3.06 -4.11 2.26
N ALA A 32 -3.35 -5.37 1.92
CA ALA A 32 -2.33 -6.40 1.78
C ALA A 32 -1.25 -6.06 0.73
N ILE A 33 -1.62 -5.38 -0.36
CA ILE A 33 -0.65 -4.87 -1.33
C ILE A 33 0.27 -3.84 -0.67
N PHE A 34 -0.26 -2.86 0.05
CA PHE A 34 0.54 -1.87 0.76
C PHE A 34 1.48 -2.49 1.80
N LEU A 35 1.02 -3.52 2.53
CA LEU A 35 1.87 -4.29 3.44
C LEU A 35 3.00 -5.04 2.72
N LYS A 36 2.77 -5.46 1.47
CA LYS A 36 3.75 -6.22 0.70
C LYS A 36 4.80 -5.33 0.01
N LEU A 37 4.45 -4.10 -0.38
CA LEU A 37 5.32 -3.20 -1.13
C LEU A 37 6.70 -2.93 -0.48
N PRO A 38 6.83 -2.75 0.85
CA PRO A 38 8.13 -2.60 1.50
C PRO A 38 9.10 -3.77 1.30
N THR A 39 8.57 -4.96 0.96
CA THR A 39 9.39 -6.16 0.67
C THR A 39 9.81 -6.26 -0.79
N LEU A 40 9.28 -5.40 -1.67
CA LEU A 40 9.48 -5.47 -3.13
C LEU A 40 10.17 -4.22 -3.71
N ILE A 41 10.10 -3.09 -3.01
CA ILE A 41 10.64 -1.80 -3.44
C ILE A 41 11.82 -1.43 -2.56
N ASP A 42 12.82 -0.75 -3.15
CA ASP A 42 13.93 -0.14 -2.44
C ASP A 42 13.42 0.89 -1.41
N GLN A 43 13.55 0.53 -0.14
CA GLN A 43 13.09 1.32 0.99
C GLN A 43 13.84 2.65 1.09
N GLN A 44 15.15 2.66 0.82
CA GLN A 44 15.97 3.86 0.93
C GLN A 44 15.51 4.91 -0.06
N LYS A 45 15.25 4.51 -1.31
CA LYS A 45 14.73 5.41 -2.35
C LYS A 45 13.37 6.01 -2.00
N VAL A 46 12.49 5.26 -1.36
CA VAL A 46 11.19 5.77 -0.90
C VAL A 46 11.36 6.79 0.22
N CYS A 47 12.21 6.49 1.20
CA CYS A 47 12.50 7.37 2.33
C CYS A 47 13.19 8.68 1.90
N GLU A 48 14.11 8.64 0.95
CA GLU A 48 14.78 9.83 0.39
C GLU A 48 13.80 10.80 -0.29
N MET A 49 12.76 10.26 -0.95
CA MET A 49 11.72 11.05 -1.63
C MET A 49 10.57 11.47 -0.72
N CYS A 50 10.56 11.03 0.54
CA CYS A 50 9.48 11.30 1.49
C CYS A 50 9.41 12.79 1.85
N LYS A 51 8.22 13.38 1.67
CA LYS A 51 7.96 14.81 1.94
C LYS A 51 7.27 15.08 3.28
N ASP A 52 6.76 14.04 3.93
CA ASP A 52 6.03 14.13 5.18
C ASP A 52 6.57 13.09 6.17
N ARG A 53 7.28 13.59 7.19
CA ARG A 53 7.89 12.73 8.22
C ARG A 53 6.95 12.43 9.39
N SER A 54 5.74 13.01 9.42
CA SER A 54 4.82 12.89 10.56
C SER A 54 4.27 11.47 10.79
N ALA A 55 4.38 10.59 9.78
CA ALA A 55 3.92 9.20 9.83
C ALA A 55 5.05 8.18 9.60
N CYS A 56 6.32 8.59 9.68
CA CYS A 56 7.46 7.69 9.47
C CYS A 56 7.57 6.59 10.54
N ASP A 57 7.02 6.82 11.72
CA ASP A 57 6.92 5.88 12.85
C ASP A 57 5.93 4.73 12.59
N ILE A 58 4.93 4.93 11.73
CA ILE A 58 3.95 3.91 11.33
C ILE A 58 4.12 3.43 9.88
N CYS A 59 5.11 3.95 9.15
CA CYS A 59 5.35 3.62 7.76
C CYS A 59 6.09 2.28 7.60
N GLY A 60 5.54 1.36 6.79
CA GLY A 60 6.15 0.06 6.51
C GLY A 60 7.51 0.09 5.80
N PHE A 61 7.88 1.21 5.19
CA PHE A 61 9.18 1.39 4.53
C PHE A 61 10.32 1.74 5.51
N ASN A 62 10.00 1.99 6.79
CA ASN A 62 10.98 2.38 7.80
C ASN A 62 11.29 1.23 8.78
N GLY A 63 11.14 -0.03 8.35
CA GLY A 63 11.36 -1.21 9.18
C GLY A 63 10.28 -1.46 10.25
N ASN A 64 9.22 -0.67 10.27
CA ASN A 64 8.05 -0.88 11.13
C ASN A 64 7.11 -1.91 10.49
N GLU A 65 6.35 -2.63 11.31
CA GLU A 65 5.17 -3.34 10.80
C GLU A 65 4.21 -2.28 10.25
N ALA A 66 4.00 -2.27 8.92
CA ALA A 66 2.93 -1.45 8.37
C ALA A 66 1.62 -1.90 9.02
N ALA A 67 0.95 -0.97 9.71
CA ALA A 67 -0.35 -1.21 10.33
C ALA A 67 -1.48 -1.20 9.29
#